data_AF-A0A5C6C7L6-F1
#
_entry.id   AF-A0A5C6C7L6-F1
#
_cell.length_a   1.000
_cell.length_b   1.000
_cell.length_c   1.000
_cell.angle_alpha   90.00
_cell.angle_beta   90.00
_cell.angle_gamma   90.00
#
_symmetry.space_group_name_H-M   'P 1'
#
loop_
_entity.id
_entity.type
_entity.pdbx_description
1 polymer ?
#
loop_
_entity_poly.entity_id
_entity_poly.type
_entity_poly.pdbx_seq_one_letter_code
_entity_poly.pdbx_strand_id
1 'polypeptide(L)'
;MQKAILFACALSPVFALIVSLWPLEPVAIRLSCAVFALIFAPLILVCRSRRNAVIGLAAIVFLVSVAVSNWPMRMAYGVSRPAFDQVASQIRNGDAPQTPCTIGLFRIQKAEVYYNNVVCLWTEDDSRGSTGFVQCGPVDPPFNLWSHVPLDESWQFIAED
;
A
#
# COMPACT_ATOMS: atom_id res chain seq x y z
N MET A 1 29.23 -1.92 -19.05
CA MET A 1 27.95 -2.71 -19.04
C MET A 1 27.61 -3.28 -17.66
N GLN A 2 28.48 -4.03 -16.99
CA GLN A 2 28.18 -4.68 -15.70
C GLN A 2 27.71 -3.74 -14.57
N LYS A 3 28.31 -2.54 -14.45
CA LYS A 3 27.90 -1.54 -13.43
C LYS A 3 26.48 -1.01 -13.65
N ALA A 4 26.04 -0.87 -14.91
CA ALA A 4 24.71 -0.38 -15.24
C ALA A 4 23.61 -1.39 -14.86
N ILE A 5 23.87 -2.68 -15.06
CA ILE A 5 22.95 -3.76 -14.67
C ILE A 5 22.78 -3.79 -13.15
N LEU A 6 23.87 -3.65 -12.40
CA LEU A 6 23.85 -3.63 -10.94
C LEU A 6 23.06 -2.43 -10.39
N PHE A 7 23.21 -1.26 -11.03
CA PHE A 7 22.48 -0.06 -10.69
C PHE A 7 20.97 -0.22 -10.97
N ALA A 8 20.60 -0.80 -12.12
CA ALA A 8 19.20 -1.06 -12.47
C ALA A 8 18.54 -2.07 -11.51
N CYS A 9 19.23 -3.14 -11.13
CA CYS A 9 18.72 -4.12 -10.16
C CYS A 9 18.54 -3.53 -8.76
N ALA A 10 19.38 -2.56 -8.36
CA ALA A 10 19.25 -1.88 -7.08
C ALA A 10 18.15 -0.81 -7.07
N LEU A 11 17.91 -0.13 -8.19
CA LEU A 11 16.88 0.91 -8.30
C LEU A 11 15.46 0.34 -8.25
N SER A 12 15.26 -0.85 -8.81
CA SER A 12 13.93 -1.48 -8.92
C SER A 12 13.23 -1.72 -7.58
N PRO A 13 13.86 -2.34 -6.55
CA PRO A 13 13.22 -2.54 -5.26
C PRO A 13 12.99 -1.22 -4.52
N VAL A 14 13.85 -0.21 -4.74
CA VAL A 14 13.65 1.14 -4.16
C VAL A 14 12.44 1.81 -4.80
N PHE A 15 12.31 1.74 -6.13
CA PHE A 15 11.15 2.27 -6.83
C PHE A 15 9.87 1.55 -6.43
N ALA A 16 9.88 0.21 -6.36
CA ALA A 16 8.74 -0.57 -5.89
C ALA A 16 8.36 -0.20 -4.44
N LEU A 17 9.34 0.06 -3.58
CA LEU A 17 9.09 0.52 -2.21
C LEU A 17 8.42 1.90 -2.20
N ILE A 18 8.93 2.87 -2.97
CA ILE A 18 8.34 4.21 -3.07
C ILE A 18 6.91 4.14 -3.63
N VAL A 19 6.70 3.35 -4.68
CA VAL A 19 5.37 3.14 -5.27
C VAL A 19 4.43 2.49 -4.25
N SER A 20 4.88 1.49 -3.50
CA SER A 20 4.07 0.83 -2.46
C SER A 20 3.74 1.68 -1.23
N LEU A 21 4.41 2.82 -1.06
CA LEU A 21 4.08 3.81 -0.03
C LEU A 21 2.95 4.75 -0.47
N TRP A 22 2.70 4.85 -1.77
CA TRP A 22 1.49 5.49 -2.25
C TRP A 22 0.31 4.57 -1.93
N PRO A 23 -0.86 5.09 -1.52
CA PRO A 23 -2.09 4.30 -1.34
C PRO A 23 -2.64 3.85 -2.70
N LEU A 24 -1.83 3.10 -3.44
CA LEU A 24 -2.19 2.46 -4.69
C LEU A 24 -2.99 1.21 -4.39
N GLU A 25 -3.88 0.88 -5.31
CA GLU A 25 -4.61 -0.37 -5.27
C GLU A 25 -3.65 -1.57 -5.14
N PRO A 26 -3.99 -2.56 -4.30
CA PRO A 26 -3.20 -3.80 -4.16
C PRO A 26 -2.92 -4.48 -5.50
N VAL A 27 -3.85 -4.39 -6.45
CA VAL A 27 -3.71 -4.95 -7.80
C VAL A 27 -2.59 -4.25 -8.58
N ALA A 28 -2.54 -2.91 -8.54
CA ALA A 28 -1.49 -2.13 -9.20
C ALA A 28 -0.09 -2.44 -8.64
N ILE A 29 0.03 -2.64 -7.33
CA ILE A 29 1.30 -3.05 -6.69
C ILE A 29 1.72 -4.44 -7.16
N ARG A 30 0.80 -5.41 -7.21
CA ARG A 30 1.10 -6.77 -7.69
C ARG A 30 1.52 -6.77 -9.16
N LEU A 31 0.81 -6.04 -10.01
CA LEU A 31 1.12 -5.94 -11.44
C LEU A 31 2.49 -5.29 -11.68
N SER A 32 2.77 -4.16 -11.01
CA SER A 32 4.08 -3.50 -11.14
C SER A 32 5.23 -4.41 -10.69
N CYS A 33 5.09 -5.09 -9.55
CA CYS A 33 6.08 -6.06 -9.07
C CYS A 33 6.28 -7.22 -10.05
N ALA A 34 5.21 -7.74 -10.66
CA ALA A 34 5.28 -8.82 -11.64
C ALA A 34 6.02 -8.37 -12.93
N VAL A 35 5.71 -7.18 -13.45
CA VAL A 35 6.39 -6.60 -14.61
C VAL A 35 7.88 -6.43 -14.34
N PHE A 36 8.25 -5.87 -13.18
CA PHE A 36 9.65 -5.74 -12.81
C PHE A 36 10.33 -7.12 -12.70
N ALA A 37 9.71 -8.10 -12.02
CA ALA A 37 10.28 -9.44 -11.89
C ALA A 37 10.53 -10.10 -13.27
N LEU A 38 9.60 -9.95 -14.22
CA LEU A 38 9.74 -10.48 -15.58
C LEU A 38 10.87 -9.80 -16.38
N ILE A 39 11.09 -8.50 -16.19
CA ILE A 39 12.18 -7.77 -16.84
C ILE A 39 13.55 -8.17 -16.23
N PHE A 40 13.62 -8.39 -14.92
CA PHE A 40 14.88 -8.68 -14.24
C PHE A 40 15.29 -10.17 -14.28
N ALA A 41 14.34 -11.10 -14.34
CA ALA A 41 14.62 -12.54 -14.44
C ALA A 41 15.58 -12.91 -15.60
N PRO A 42 15.38 -12.47 -16.86
CA PRO A 42 16.32 -12.77 -17.94
C PRO A 42 17.67 -12.07 -17.77
N LEU A 43 17.71 -10.86 -17.20
CA LEU A 43 18.97 -10.16 -16.90
C LEU A 43 19.82 -10.92 -15.88
N ILE A 44 19.19 -11.61 -14.93
CA ILE A 44 19.85 -12.49 -13.96
C ILE A 44 20.43 -13.72 -14.64
N LEU A 45 19.67 -14.35 -15.55
CA LEU A 45 20.11 -15.54 -16.29
C LEU A 45 21.28 -15.26 -17.23
N VAL A 46 21.34 -14.06 -17.81
CA VAL A 46 22.44 -13.63 -18.68
C VAL A 46 23.70 -13.25 -17.86
N CYS A 47 23.55 -12.93 -16.57
CA CYS A 47 24.67 -12.56 -15.71
C CYS A 47 25.51 -13.79 -15.30
N ARG A 48 26.71 -13.91 -15.86
CA ARG A 48 27.65 -15.02 -15.58
C ARG A 48 28.29 -14.99 -14.17
N SER A 49 28.16 -13.89 -13.44
CA SER A 49 28.77 -13.70 -12.11
C SER A 49 27.82 -14.13 -11.00
N ARG A 50 28.25 -15.05 -10.13
CA ARG A 50 27.48 -15.51 -8.95
C ARG A 50 26.98 -14.35 -8.08
N ARG A 51 27.78 -13.30 -7.91
CA ARG A 51 27.40 -12.12 -7.11
C ARG A 51 26.17 -11.40 -7.70
N ASN A 52 26.11 -11.26 -9.01
CA ASN A 52 25.00 -10.59 -9.68
C ASN A 52 23.72 -11.44 -9.62
N ALA A 53 23.87 -12.76 -9.74
CA ALA A 53 22.74 -13.68 -9.61
C ALA A 53 22.12 -13.62 -8.21
N VAL A 54 22.93 -13.58 -7.15
CA VAL A 54 22.46 -13.44 -5.76
C VAL A 54 21.73 -12.11 -5.55
N ILE A 55 22.29 -10.99 -6.03
CA ILE A 55 21.65 -9.67 -5.89
C ILE A 55 20.30 -9.64 -6.61
N GLY A 56 20.23 -10.16 -7.83
CA GLY A 56 18.98 -10.18 -8.57
C GLY A 56 17.93 -11.11 -7.96
N LEU A 57 18.34 -12.27 -7.45
CA LEU A 57 17.44 -13.17 -6.73
C LEU A 57 16.88 -12.48 -5.46
N ALA A 58 17.74 -11.82 -4.69
CA ALA A 58 17.31 -11.05 -3.52
C ALA A 58 16.31 -9.94 -3.89
N ALA A 59 16.54 -9.24 -5.01
CA ALA A 59 15.60 -8.23 -5.50
C ALA A 59 14.24 -8.84 -5.88
N ILE A 60 14.20 -9.99 -6.56
CA ILE A 60 12.95 -10.69 -6.88
C ILE A 60 12.21 -11.12 -5.60
N VAL A 61 12.91 -11.74 -4.65
CA VAL A 61 12.32 -12.15 -3.37
C VAL A 61 11.74 -10.93 -2.63
N PHE A 62 12.44 -9.80 -2.65
CA PHE A 62 11.96 -8.56 -2.06
C PHE A 62 10.69 -8.03 -2.75
N LEU A 63 10.65 -8.00 -4.08
CA LEU A 63 9.46 -7.59 -4.85
C LEU A 63 8.26 -8.49 -4.57
N VAL A 64 8.47 -9.81 -4.56
CA VAL A 64 7.40 -10.78 -4.22
C VAL A 64 6.92 -10.57 -2.79
N SER A 65 7.83 -10.33 -1.85
CA SER A 65 7.47 -10.02 -0.46
C SER A 65 6.60 -8.77 -0.35
N VAL A 66 6.97 -7.68 -1.04
CA VAL A 66 6.17 -6.44 -1.09
C VAL A 66 4.79 -6.72 -1.69
N ALA A 67 4.72 -7.41 -2.83
CA ALA A 67 3.47 -7.68 -3.55
C ALA A 67 2.47 -8.55 -2.77
N VAL A 68 2.97 -9.52 -1.99
CA VAL A 68 2.13 -10.44 -1.22
C VAL A 68 1.68 -9.81 0.10
N SER A 69 2.60 -9.16 0.82
CA SER A 69 2.35 -8.72 2.20
C SER A 69 1.93 -7.26 2.33
N ASN A 70 2.17 -6.43 1.32
CA ASN A 70 2.01 -4.97 1.38
C ASN A 70 2.65 -4.35 2.65
N TRP A 71 3.75 -4.94 3.14
CA TRP A 71 4.39 -4.54 4.37
C TRP A 71 4.82 -3.05 4.40
N PRO A 72 5.21 -2.38 3.29
CA PRO A 72 5.58 -0.96 3.34
C PRO A 72 4.38 -0.07 3.71
N MET A 73 3.22 -0.33 3.12
CA MET A 73 1.98 0.36 3.48
C MET A 73 1.60 0.08 4.94
N ARG A 74 1.71 -1.17 5.40
CA ARG A 74 1.47 -1.53 6.81
C ARG A 74 2.41 -0.83 7.78
N MET A 75 3.67 -0.65 7.42
CA MET A 75 4.61 0.12 8.24
C MET A 75 4.27 1.61 8.24
N ALA A 76 3.96 2.20 7.08
CA ALA A 76 3.57 3.60 6.99
C ALA A 76 2.30 3.88 7.81
N TYR A 77 1.34 2.94 7.78
CA TYR A 77 0.19 2.91 8.68
C TYR A 77 0.62 2.79 10.14
N GLY A 78 1.47 1.83 10.50
CA GLY A 78 1.92 1.63 11.88
C GLY A 78 2.54 2.87 12.51
N VAL A 79 3.27 3.68 11.72
CA VAL A 79 3.80 4.99 12.14
C VAL A 79 2.70 6.04 12.28
N SER A 80 1.66 5.98 11.43
CA SER A 80 0.55 6.94 11.40
C SER A 80 -0.60 6.58 12.36
N ARG A 81 -0.60 5.38 12.94
CA ARG A 81 -1.71 4.82 13.73
C ARG A 81 -2.24 5.76 14.83
N PRO A 82 -1.41 6.42 15.66
CA PRO A 82 -1.93 7.33 16.69
C PRO A 82 -2.75 8.49 16.12
N ALA A 83 -2.37 9.01 14.94
CA ALA A 83 -3.10 10.08 14.28
C ALA A 83 -4.44 9.59 13.70
N PHE A 84 -4.47 8.35 13.20
CA PHE A 84 -5.70 7.70 12.73
C PHE A 84 -6.70 7.52 13.86
N ASP A 85 -6.26 6.98 14.99
CA ASP A 85 -7.12 6.74 16.16
C ASP A 85 -7.62 8.07 16.76
N GLN A 86 -6.78 9.11 16.78
CA GLN A 86 -7.18 10.45 17.20
C GLN A 86 -8.27 11.02 16.29
N VAL A 87 -8.08 11.01 14.98
CA VAL A 87 -9.07 11.54 14.03
C VAL A 87 -10.36 10.72 14.06
N ALA A 88 -10.26 9.40 14.17
CA ALA A 88 -11.43 8.54 14.32
C ALA A 88 -12.23 8.85 15.59
N SER A 89 -11.56 9.14 16.70
CA SER A 89 -12.23 9.58 17.93
C SER A 89 -12.94 10.93 17.76
N GLN A 90 -12.33 11.90 17.05
CA GLN A 90 -12.93 13.21 16.77
C GLN A 90 -14.18 13.07 15.90
N ILE A 91 -14.07 12.29 14.82
CA ILE A 91 -15.18 12.02 13.91
C ILE A 91 -16.36 11.37 14.66
N ARG A 92 -16.09 10.38 15.53
CA ARG A 92 -17.13 9.74 16.36
C ARG A 92 -17.79 10.71 17.34
N ASN A 93 -17.07 11.72 17.81
CA ASN A 93 -17.60 12.78 18.67
C ASN A 93 -18.37 13.86 17.90
N GLY A 94 -18.42 13.78 16.56
CA GLY A 94 -19.08 14.75 15.69
C GLY A 94 -18.17 15.86 15.15
N ASP A 95 -16.88 15.85 15.53
CA ASP A 95 -15.89 16.81 15.09
C ASP A 95 -15.14 16.30 13.85
N ALA A 96 -15.81 16.33 12.70
CA ALA A 96 -15.18 15.92 11.44
C ALA A 96 -14.08 16.93 11.03
N PRO A 97 -12.85 16.48 10.71
CA PRO A 97 -11.80 17.37 10.25
C PRO A 97 -12.18 18.00 8.90
N GLN A 98 -11.71 19.22 8.64
CA GLN A 98 -11.85 19.82 7.31
C GLN A 98 -11.00 19.04 6.31
N THR A 99 -11.64 18.47 5.29
CA THR A 99 -10.96 17.75 4.21
C THR A 99 -10.87 18.60 2.94
N PRO A 100 -9.81 18.46 2.11
CA PRO A 100 -8.71 17.49 2.23
C PRO A 100 -7.70 17.85 3.33
N CYS A 101 -7.19 16.83 4.03
CA CYS A 101 -6.19 16.97 5.08
C CYS A 101 -5.10 15.87 4.98
N THR A 102 -4.08 15.94 5.86
CA THR A 102 -3.04 14.90 5.96
C THR A 102 -3.08 14.29 7.35
N ILE A 103 -3.18 12.96 7.43
CA ILE A 103 -3.19 12.19 8.67
C ILE A 103 -1.97 11.28 8.67
N GLY A 104 -0.98 11.61 9.51
CA GLY A 104 0.32 10.93 9.50
C GLY A 104 1.01 11.08 8.15
N LEU A 105 1.26 9.96 7.47
CA LEU A 105 1.90 9.91 6.14
C LEU A 105 0.91 9.90 4.98
N PHE A 106 -0.40 9.91 5.24
CA PHE A 106 -1.42 9.73 4.21
C PHE A 106 -2.23 11.01 4.00
N ARG A 107 -2.50 11.32 2.74
CA ARG A 107 -3.41 12.41 2.37
C ARG A 107 -4.83 11.88 2.29
N ILE A 108 -5.72 12.48 3.07
CA ILE A 108 -7.14 12.12 3.13
C ILE A 108 -7.95 13.20 2.40
N GLN A 109 -8.75 12.78 1.44
CA GLN A 109 -9.62 13.67 0.66
C GLN A 109 -10.98 13.84 1.30
N LYS A 110 -11.47 12.81 2.01
CA LYS A 110 -12.78 12.82 2.66
C LYS A 110 -12.76 11.93 3.90
N ALA A 111 -13.45 12.36 4.94
CA ALA A 111 -13.56 11.66 6.20
C ALA A 111 -15.03 11.64 6.63
N GLU A 112 -15.58 10.46 6.90
CA GLU A 112 -16.99 10.31 7.24
C GLU A 112 -17.24 9.13 8.17
N VAL A 113 -18.44 9.10 8.75
CA VAL A 113 -18.96 7.94 9.48
C VAL A 113 -19.91 7.20 8.55
N TYR A 114 -19.54 5.99 8.17
CA TYR A 114 -20.41 5.08 7.43
C TYR A 114 -21.28 4.26 8.38
N TYR A 115 -22.16 3.44 7.81
CA TYR A 115 -23.11 2.57 8.53
C TYR A 115 -22.47 1.88 9.74
N ASN A 116 -23.22 1.77 10.85
CA ASN A 116 -22.75 1.19 12.13
C ASN A 116 -21.54 1.89 12.77
N ASN A 117 -21.40 3.21 12.63
CA ASN A 117 -20.32 3.99 13.23
C ASN A 117 -18.91 3.59 12.76
N VAL A 118 -18.80 3.03 11.55
CA VAL A 118 -17.52 2.72 10.92
C VAL A 118 -16.91 4.03 10.42
N VAL A 119 -15.72 4.37 10.91
CA VAL A 119 -15.01 5.57 10.45
C VAL A 119 -14.31 5.25 9.13
N CYS A 120 -14.54 6.08 8.12
CA CYS A 120 -13.91 5.98 6.82
C CYS A 120 -13.05 7.22 6.54
N LEU A 121 -11.81 6.98 6.12
CA LEU A 121 -10.81 7.99 5.76
C LEU A 121 -10.37 7.73 4.32
N TRP A 122 -11.05 8.36 3.37
CA TRP A 122 -10.86 8.15 1.94
C TRP A 122 -9.64 8.92 1.42
N THR A 123 -8.70 8.20 0.81
CA THR A 123 -7.58 8.79 0.07
C THR A 123 -8.00 9.24 -1.33
N GLU A 124 -9.09 8.67 -1.84
CA GLU A 124 -9.73 9.00 -3.12
C GLU A 124 -11.25 8.79 -2.98
N ASP A 125 -12.04 9.79 -3.39
CA ASP A 125 -13.51 9.79 -3.38
C ASP A 125 -13.98 9.93 -4.84
N ASP A 126 -14.18 8.80 -5.52
CA ASP A 126 -14.74 8.74 -6.88
C ASP A 126 -16.18 8.22 -6.82
N SER A 127 -17.01 8.74 -7.71
CA SER A 127 -18.37 8.27 -8.02
C SER A 127 -18.48 6.78 -8.32
N ARG A 128 -17.38 6.13 -8.69
CA ARG A 128 -17.30 4.71 -9.05
C ARG A 128 -16.86 3.79 -7.91
N GLY A 129 -16.45 4.34 -6.77
CA GLY A 129 -15.89 3.56 -5.69
C GLY A 129 -14.83 4.37 -4.96
N SER A 130 -14.87 4.34 -3.64
CA SER A 130 -13.89 5.04 -2.80
C SER A 130 -12.73 4.12 -2.45
N THR A 131 -11.55 4.71 -2.30
CA THR A 131 -10.35 4.00 -1.81
C THR A 131 -9.84 4.71 -0.56
N GLY A 132 -9.55 3.95 0.49
CA GLY A 132 -9.05 4.53 1.73
C GLY A 132 -9.01 3.57 2.91
N PHE A 133 -8.95 4.17 4.08
CA PHE A 133 -8.80 3.45 5.35
C PHE A 133 -10.11 3.41 6.09
N VAL A 134 -10.50 2.22 6.52
CA VAL A 134 -11.74 2.00 7.25
C VAL A 134 -11.45 1.36 8.59
N GLN A 135 -12.09 1.88 9.64
CA GLN A 135 -11.96 1.37 10.99
C GLN A 135 -12.98 0.25 11.24
N CYS A 136 -12.81 -0.86 10.53
CA CYS A 136 -13.54 -2.10 10.75
C CYS A 136 -12.56 -3.23 11.06
N GLY A 137 -12.93 -4.12 11.98
CA GLY A 137 -12.12 -5.30 12.28
C GLY A 137 -11.91 -6.19 11.05
N PRO A 138 -11.01 -7.19 11.10
CA PRO A 138 -10.52 -7.92 9.92
C PRO A 138 -11.54 -8.79 9.17
N VAL A 139 -12.78 -8.91 9.66
CA VAL A 139 -13.80 -9.85 9.16
C VAL A 139 -14.97 -9.07 8.55
N ASP A 140 -15.26 -9.37 7.28
CA ASP A 140 -16.41 -8.91 6.49
C ASP A 140 -16.78 -7.43 6.65
N PRO A 141 -15.99 -6.53 6.04
CA PRO A 141 -16.31 -5.13 6.05
C PRO A 141 -17.57 -4.87 5.17
N PRO A 142 -18.47 -3.95 5.56
CA PRO A 142 -19.80 -3.79 4.97
C PRO A 142 -19.78 -3.01 3.64
N PHE A 143 -18.81 -3.28 2.77
CA PHE A 143 -18.58 -2.56 1.52
C PHE A 143 -18.58 -3.53 0.33
N ASN A 144 -18.94 -3.04 -0.86
CA ASN A 144 -18.75 -3.79 -2.10
C ASN A 144 -17.29 -3.70 -2.52
N LEU A 145 -16.48 -4.67 -2.11
CA LEU A 145 -15.02 -4.59 -2.24
C LEU A 145 -14.50 -5.17 -3.54
N TRP A 146 -13.72 -4.36 -4.26
CA TRP A 146 -12.77 -4.85 -5.26
C TRP A 146 -11.54 -5.47 -4.58
N SER A 147 -11.02 -4.83 -3.54
CA SER A 147 -9.87 -5.34 -2.79
C SER A 147 -9.80 -4.79 -1.36
N HIS A 148 -9.16 -5.55 -0.47
CA HIS A 148 -8.86 -5.10 0.89
C HIS A 148 -7.52 -5.64 1.39
N VAL A 149 -6.91 -4.90 2.32
CA VAL A 149 -5.68 -5.27 3.02
C VAL A 149 -5.88 -4.97 4.51
N PRO A 150 -5.95 -6.00 5.38
CA PRO A 150 -6.00 -5.77 6.81
C PRO A 150 -4.68 -5.15 7.27
N LEU A 151 -4.76 -4.07 8.05
CA LEU A 151 -3.59 -3.36 8.58
C LEU A 151 -3.32 -3.83 10.01
N ASP A 152 -4.36 -3.90 10.83
CA ASP A 152 -4.37 -4.50 12.17
C ASP A 152 -5.76 -5.05 12.53
N GLU A 153 -6.03 -5.23 13.83
CA GLU A 153 -7.31 -5.75 14.33
C GLU A 153 -8.48 -4.77 14.21
N SER A 154 -8.22 -3.50 13.89
CA SER A 154 -9.18 -2.40 13.92
C SER A 154 -9.28 -1.62 12.60
N TRP A 155 -8.22 -1.66 11.79
CA TRP A 155 -8.12 -0.89 10.56
C TRP A 155 -7.82 -1.78 9.36
N GLN A 156 -8.46 -1.45 8.25
CA GLN A 156 -8.19 -2.02 6.95
C GLN A 156 -8.00 -0.90 5.91
N PHE A 157 -7.23 -1.19 4.88
CA PHE A 157 -7.22 -0.40 3.65
C PHE A 157 -8.11 -1.10 2.62
N ILE A 158 -9.08 -0.41 2.04
CA ILE A 158 -10.05 -0.95 1.10
C ILE A 158 -10.11 -0.13 -0.18
N ALA A 159 -10.51 -0.79 -1.27
CA ALA A 159 -10.95 -0.17 -2.51
C ALA A 159 -12.29 -0.77 -2.92
N GLU A 160 -13.30 0.08 -3.11
CA GLU A 160 -14.64 -0.30 -3.55
C GLU A 160 -14.70 -0.49 -5.08
N ASP A 161 -15.68 -1.29 -5.53
CA ASP A 161 -16.06 -1.51 -6.95
C ASP A 161 -17.36 -0.81 -7.33
#